data_AF-A0A2H3NPG9-F1
#
_entry.id   AF-A0A2H3NPG9-F1
#
_cell.length_a   1.000
_cell.length_b   1.000
_cell.length_c   1.000
_cell.angle_alpha   90.00
_cell.angle_beta   90.00
_cell.angle_gamma   90.00
#
_symmetry.space_group_name_H-M   'P 1'
#
loop_
_entity.id
_entity.type
_entity.pdbx_description
1 polymer ?
#
loop_
_entity_poly.entity_id
_entity_poly.type
_entity_poly.pdbx_seq_one_letter_code
_entity_poly.pdbx_strand_id
1 'polypeptide(L)' 'MRCSVSGFTSSGTRRQRLAQDGVLEPQEENGALVFTEDHAFSSPSGAAVIVQGMHVNGWKAWVDGNGRTLDELERK' A
#
# COMPACT_ATOMS: atom_id res chain seq x y z
N MET A 1 -19.94 -10.92 24.39
CA MET A 1 -19.10 -10.37 23.30
C MET A 1 -19.43 -11.09 22.02
N ARG A 2 -19.77 -10.38 20.94
CA ARG A 2 -19.65 -10.81 19.54
C ARG A 2 -20.16 -9.68 18.64
N CYS A 3 -19.25 -8.84 18.17
CA CYS A 3 -19.54 -7.96 17.05
C CYS A 3 -19.22 -8.76 15.80
N SER A 4 -20.25 -9.29 15.15
CA SER A 4 -20.15 -9.89 13.83
C SER A 4 -20.27 -8.75 12.82
N VAL A 5 -19.17 -8.34 12.19
CA VAL A 5 -19.24 -7.42 11.06
C VAL A 5 -19.78 -8.20 9.87
N SER A 6 -21.08 -8.03 9.64
CA SER A 6 -21.79 -8.43 8.45
C SER A 6 -21.20 -7.73 7.23
N GLY A 7 -21.05 -8.48 6.14
CA GLY A 7 -20.24 -8.15 4.97
C GLY A 7 -20.52 -6.80 4.30
N PHE A 8 -19.44 -6.22 3.78
CA PHE A 8 -19.47 -5.07 2.88
C PHE A 8 -19.28 -5.57 1.46
N THR A 9 -20.36 -5.66 0.68
CA THR A 9 -20.25 -5.87 -0.77
C THR A 9 -20.00 -4.53 -1.45
N SER A 10 -18.75 -4.28 -1.85
CA SER A 10 -18.41 -3.52 -3.06
C SER A 10 -16.90 -3.57 -3.23
N SER A 11 -16.43 -4.22 -4.31
CA SER A 11 -15.05 -4.16 -4.83
C SER A 11 -13.98 -3.72 -3.81
N GLY A 12 -13.45 -4.65 -3.02
CA GLY A 12 -12.50 -4.37 -1.95
C GLY A 12 -11.41 -3.39 -2.38
N THR A 13 -10.98 -2.52 -1.45
CA THR A 13 -9.85 -1.61 -1.66
C THR A 13 -8.66 -2.39 -2.21
N ARG A 14 -7.82 -1.77 -3.03
CA ARG A 14 -6.68 -2.49 -3.64
C ARG A 14 -5.79 -3.19 -2.60
N ARG A 15 -5.72 -2.64 -1.37
CA ARG A 15 -5.04 -3.26 -0.22
C ARG A 15 -5.73 -4.55 0.26
N GLN A 16 -7.06 -4.58 0.31
CA GLN A 16 -7.82 -5.80 0.65
C GLN A 16 -7.68 -6.89 -0.41
N ARG A 17 -7.51 -6.53 -1.68
CA ARG A 17 -7.24 -7.52 -2.75
C ARG A 17 -5.86 -8.14 -2.57
N LEU A 18 -4.83 -7.33 -2.40
CA LEU A 18 -3.48 -7.81 -2.13
C LEU A 18 -3.40 -8.68 -0.85
N ALA A 19 -4.20 -8.37 0.17
CA ALA A 19 -4.30 -9.21 1.36
C ALA A 19 -5.02 -10.55 1.10
N GLN A 20 -6.04 -10.56 0.24
CA GLN A 20 -6.71 -11.80 -0.20
C GLN A 20 -5.80 -12.66 -1.08
N ASP A 21 -4.97 -12.03 -1.89
CA ASP A 21 -4.01 -12.69 -2.77
C ASP A 21 -2.80 -13.25 -1.99
N GLY A 22 -2.69 -12.97 -0.68
CA GLY A 22 -1.58 -13.41 0.17
C GLY A 22 -0.30 -12.58 0.04
N VAL A 23 -0.34 -11.51 -0.77
CA VAL A 23 0.79 -10.59 -0.99
C VAL A 23 1.01 -9.69 0.23
N LEU A 24 -0.05 -9.36 0.95
CA LEU A 24 -0.02 -8.54 2.17
C LEU A 24 -0.55 -9.34 3.37
N GLU A 25 0.29 -9.52 4.37
CA GLU A 25 -0.10 -10.19 5.61
C GLU A 25 0.01 -9.25 6.81
N PRO A 26 -0.93 -9.32 7.77
CA PRO A 26 -0.82 -8.59 9.02
C PRO A 26 0.30 -9.16 9.87
N GLN A 27 1.23 -8.32 10.31
CA GLN A 27 2.21 -8.66 11.32
C GLN A 27 1.55 -8.63 12.70
N GLU A 28 1.51 -9.78 13.36
CA GLU A 28 0.83 -9.98 14.66
C GLU A 28 1.37 -9.08 15.77
N GLU A 29 2.63 -8.66 15.66
CA GLU A 29 3.33 -7.93 16.71
C GLU A 29 2.92 -6.46 16.81
N ASN A 30 2.64 -5.80 15.68
CA ASN A 30 2.50 -4.33 15.61
C ASN A 30 1.26 -3.86 14.83
N GLY A 31 0.46 -4.76 14.27
CA GLY A 31 -0.69 -4.41 13.43
C GLY A 31 -0.33 -3.77 12.09
N ALA A 32 0.96 -3.79 11.72
CA ALA A 32 1.44 -3.39 10.41
C ALA A 32 1.10 -4.47 9.37
N LEU A 33 1.05 -4.07 8.10
CA LEU A 33 0.94 -5.01 6.97
C LEU A 33 2.32 -5.17 6.34
N VAL A 34 2.73 -6.40 6.09
CA VAL A 34 4.03 -6.76 5.51
C VAL A 34 3.80 -7.41 4.15
N PHE A 35 4.65 -7.07 3.19
CA PHE A 35 4.70 -7.75 1.91
C PHE A 35 5.42 -9.09 2.08
N THR A 36 4.76 -10.18 1.70
CA THR A 36 5.31 -11.54 1.78
C THR A 36 6.21 -11.86 0.58
N GLU A 37 6.02 -11.15 -0.52
CA GLU A 37 6.78 -11.29 -1.77
C GLU A 37 7.02 -9.94 -2.45
N ASP A 38 7.97 -9.91 -3.39
CA ASP A 38 8.25 -8.75 -4.22
C ASP A 38 7.08 -8.46 -5.17
N HIS A 39 6.34 -7.38 -4.89
CA HIS A 39 5.19 -6.99 -5.72
C HIS A 39 5.51 -5.79 -6.62
N ALA A 40 5.53 -6.03 -7.94
CA ALA A 40 5.72 -4.97 -8.92
C ALA A 40 4.43 -4.15 -9.14
N PHE A 41 4.49 -2.86 -8.83
CA PHE A 41 3.37 -1.94 -9.07
C PHE A 41 3.48 -1.30 -10.45
N SER A 42 2.34 -1.13 -11.13
CA SER A 42 2.27 -0.47 -12.44
C SER A 42 2.54 1.05 -12.40
N SER A 43 2.55 1.67 -11.22
CA SER A 43 2.88 3.08 -11.04
C SER A 43 3.35 3.38 -9.61
N PRO A 44 4.18 4.41 -9.42
CA PRO A 44 4.64 4.84 -8.09
C PRO A 44 3.48 5.29 -7.19
N SER A 45 2.42 5.89 -7.76
CA SER A 45 1.22 6.26 -6.99
C SER A 45 0.46 5.03 -6.51
N GLY A 46 0.38 3.98 -7.34
CA GLY A 46 -0.25 2.72 -6.95
C GLY A 46 0.43 2.11 -5.73
N ALA A 47 1.77 2.04 -5.74
CA ALA A 47 2.56 1.59 -4.61
C ALA A 47 2.30 2.45 -3.36
N ALA A 48 2.37 3.77 -3.50
CA ALA A 48 2.28 4.70 -2.38
C ALA A 48 0.92 4.63 -1.67
N VAL A 49 -0.17 4.44 -2.42
CA VAL A 49 -1.52 4.27 -1.85
C VAL A 49 -1.63 2.99 -1.01
N ILE A 50 -0.95 1.91 -1.41
CA ILE A 50 -0.96 0.66 -0.66
C ILE A 50 -0.19 0.81 0.64
N VAL A 51 1.03 1.33 0.58
CA VAL A 51 1.89 1.51 1.75
C VAL A 51 1.31 2.52 2.74
N GLN A 52 0.85 3.69 2.27
CA GLN A 52 0.43 4.77 3.17
C GLN A 52 -0.99 4.65 3.72
N GLY A 53 -1.85 3.77 3.18
CA GLY A 53 -3.23 3.73 3.65
C GLY A 53 -4.20 4.65 2.87
N MET A 54 -3.69 5.71 2.23
CA MET A 54 -4.49 6.84 1.72
C MET A 54 -4.19 7.21 0.27
N HIS A 55 -5.04 8.05 -0.33
CA HIS A 55 -4.76 8.64 -1.65
C HIS A 55 -3.57 9.60 -1.56
N VAL A 56 -2.49 9.28 -2.28
CA VAL A 56 -1.26 10.07 -2.29
C VAL A 56 -0.65 10.12 -3.69
N ASN A 57 0.05 11.21 -4.00
CA ASN A 57 0.82 11.34 -5.23
C ASN A 57 2.18 10.63 -5.07
N GLY A 58 2.35 9.48 -5.74
CA GLY A 58 3.58 8.69 -5.63
C GLY A 58 4.84 9.45 -6.02
N TRP A 59 4.78 10.33 -7.02
CA TRP A 59 5.93 11.11 -7.48
C TRP A 59 6.55 12.00 -6.41
N LYS A 60 5.75 12.45 -5.44
CA LYS A 60 6.19 13.28 -4.31
C LYS A 60 6.36 12.50 -3.01
N ALA A 61 5.70 11.35 -2.88
CA ALA A 61 5.73 10.54 -1.67
C ALA A 61 7.04 9.77 -1.52
N TRP A 62 7.63 9.35 -2.64
CA TRP A 62 8.91 8.65 -2.65
C TRP A 62 10.04 9.67 -2.66
N VAL A 63 10.93 9.58 -1.67
CA VAL A 63 12.10 10.46 -1.50
C VAL A 63 13.37 9.64 -1.31
N ASP A 64 14.51 10.16 -1.81
CA ASP A 64 15.82 9.59 -1.52
C ASP A 64 16.36 10.01 -0.15
N GLY A 65 17.52 9.49 0.24
CA GLY A 65 18.19 9.87 1.49
C GLY A 65 18.62 11.35 1.57
N ASN A 66 18.57 12.08 0.46
CA ASN A 66 18.85 13.51 0.39
C ASN A 66 17.57 14.36 0.39
N GLY A 67 16.39 13.75 0.51
CA GLY A 67 15.08 14.41 0.51
C GLY A 67 14.58 14.81 -0.87
N ARG A 68 15.22 14.36 -1.96
CA ARG A 68 14.76 14.61 -3.34
C ARG A 68 13.63 13.67 -3.69
N THR A 69 12.59 14.19 -4.31
CA THR A 69 11.42 13.40 -4.72
C THR A 69 11.70 12.55 -5.95
N LEU A 70 10.96 11.46 -6.13
CA LEU A 70 11.07 10.60 -7.32
C LEU A 70 10.84 11.38 -8.62
N ASP A 71 9.96 12.37 -8.62
CA ASP A 71 9.74 13.28 -9.75
C ASP A 71 11.04 13.99 -10.16
N GLU A 72 11.83 14.46 -9.19
CA GLU A 72 13.08 15.17 -9.45
C GLU A 72 14.22 14.25 -9.90
N LEU A 73 14.15 12.96 -9.56
CA LEU A 73 15.18 11.98 -9.90
C LEU A 73 14.99 11.41 -11.31
N GLU A 74 13.74 11.14 -11.71
CA GLU A 74 13.43 10.42 -12.94
C GLU A 74 12.99 11.30 -14.13
N ARG A 75 12.45 12.50 -13.87
CA ARG A 75 11.86 13.37 -14.92
C ARG A 75 12.68 14.63 -15.21
N LYS A 76 13.94 14.67 -14.77
CA LYS A 76 14.88 15.75 -15.09
C LYS A 76 15.83 15.38 -16.21
#